data_AF-A0A538NI49-F1
#
_entry.id   AF-A0A538NI49-F1
#
_cell.length_a   1.000
_cell.length_b   1.000
_cell.length_c   1.000
_cell.angle_alpha   90.00
_cell.angle_beta   90.00
_cell.angle_gamma   90.00
#
_symmetry.space_group_name_H-M   'P 1'
#
loop_
_entity.id
_entity.type
_entity.pdbx_description
1 polymer ?
#
loop_
_entity_poly.entity_id
_entity_poly.type
_entity_poly.pdbx_seq_one_letter_code
_entity_poly.pdbx_strand_id
1 'polypeptide(L)'
;MLTLDEARANRTPIDWSSYIPPKPEFLGVRLYASDLGSAPVTGAGERVPRSRTFPISSGSDQGQHVKESPFRRDGATSTRDACAPQKIAIALGDLVEFIDWSPFFHAWELRGRYPAIFDDSKIGEQARELFDDAQALLDHILTKNLLVARGVHALWPASAVGDDVDVYTDETRSEKIASFYFLRQQMQKPAGQANHCLADYIASASNPKLKEYLGGFAVSIHGADELAEEFKRQHDDYSAIMAKALADRLAEAFAEYLHKQTRIAWGFGRDEQLSYADLIREKYRGIRPAAGYPACPDHAEKQTLFDLLDAEKNAGIKLTESFAMHPGASVSGLYFSHLDAKYFGVGQIGRDQVVDYATRRGESVAIVEKRLAPNLDYSV
;
A
#
# COMPACT_ATOMS: atom_id res chain seq x y z
N MET A 1 29.76 12.94 0.85
CA MET A 1 28.58 12.55 0.06
C MET A 1 28.86 12.84 -1.41
N LEU A 2 28.29 12.07 -2.34
CA LEU A 2 28.34 12.37 -3.77
C LEU A 2 27.38 13.53 -4.10
N THR A 3 27.69 14.31 -5.11
CA THR A 3 26.68 15.17 -5.76
C THR A 3 25.58 14.31 -6.38
N LEU A 4 24.39 14.87 -6.57
CA LEU A 4 23.28 14.17 -7.21
C LEU A 4 23.64 13.67 -8.62
N ASP A 5 24.39 14.46 -9.39
CA ASP A 5 24.79 14.08 -10.75
C ASP A 5 25.79 12.91 -10.74
N GLU A 6 26.75 12.89 -9.81
CA GLU A 6 27.65 11.74 -9.62
C GLU A 6 26.88 10.49 -9.20
N ALA A 7 25.89 10.64 -8.30
CA ALA A 7 25.04 9.53 -7.89
C ALA A 7 24.19 8.98 -9.05
N ARG A 8 23.62 9.87 -9.89
CA ARG A 8 22.88 9.49 -11.12
C ARG A 8 23.78 8.81 -12.14
N ALA A 9 25.03 9.26 -12.28
CA ALA A 9 26.01 8.62 -13.15
C ALA A 9 26.35 7.19 -12.68
N ASN A 10 26.31 6.93 -11.36
CA ASN A 10 26.51 5.60 -10.77
C ASN A 10 25.19 4.84 -10.50
N ARG A 11 24.14 5.07 -11.32
CA ARG A 11 22.85 4.35 -11.23
C ARG A 11 23.00 2.84 -11.40
N THR A 12 21.97 2.09 -10.99
CA THR A 12 21.95 0.62 -11.15
C THR A 12 22.09 0.25 -12.64
N PRO A 13 23.13 -0.52 -13.02
CA PRO A 13 23.35 -0.89 -14.41
C PRO A 13 22.47 -2.09 -14.78
N ILE A 14 21.34 -1.82 -15.43
CA ILE A 14 20.45 -2.86 -15.97
C ILE A 14 20.73 -3.05 -17.45
N ASP A 15 20.96 -4.29 -17.87
CA ASP A 15 21.02 -4.65 -19.28
C ASP A 15 19.62 -4.74 -19.87
N TRP A 16 19.16 -3.62 -20.42
CA TRP A 16 17.88 -3.49 -21.09
C TRP A 16 17.82 -4.18 -22.47
N SER A 17 18.96 -4.63 -23.03
CA SER A 17 19.01 -5.15 -24.40
C SER A 17 18.48 -6.58 -24.52
N SER A 18 18.64 -7.38 -23.46
CA SER A 18 18.17 -8.76 -23.35
C SER A 18 16.86 -8.89 -22.57
N TYR A 19 16.39 -7.80 -21.96
CA TYR A 19 15.21 -7.78 -21.13
C TYR A 19 13.92 -7.55 -21.94
N ILE A 20 12.91 -8.38 -21.67
CA ILE A 20 11.56 -8.22 -22.17
C ILE A 20 10.63 -8.04 -20.96
N PRO A 21 10.06 -6.82 -20.76
CA PRO A 21 9.13 -6.58 -19.68
C PRO A 21 7.93 -7.53 -19.76
N PRO A 22 7.53 -8.17 -18.66
CA PRO A 22 6.34 -9.00 -18.65
C PRO A 22 5.10 -8.12 -18.83
N LYS A 23 4.25 -8.46 -19.80
CA LYS A 23 3.01 -7.74 -20.05
C LYS A 23 1.89 -8.26 -19.12
N PRO A 24 1.25 -7.38 -18.33
CA PRO A 24 0.05 -7.73 -17.59
C PRO A 24 -1.08 -8.30 -18.43
N GLU A 25 -1.82 -9.24 -17.85
CA GLU A 25 -3.05 -9.74 -18.46
C GLU A 25 -4.20 -8.73 -18.45
N PHE A 26 -4.11 -7.68 -17.62
CA PHE A 26 -5.05 -6.56 -17.54
C PHE A 26 -4.33 -5.25 -17.19
N LEU A 27 -4.96 -4.13 -17.50
CA LEU A 27 -4.57 -2.80 -17.02
C LEU A 27 -5.76 -2.17 -16.28
N GLY A 28 -5.49 -1.22 -15.40
CA GLY A 28 -6.51 -0.60 -14.56
C GLY A 28 -6.71 -1.35 -13.24
N VAL A 29 -7.92 -1.28 -12.68
CA VAL A 29 -8.19 -1.62 -11.27
C VAL A 29 -8.92 -2.96 -11.11
N ARG A 30 -8.49 -3.79 -10.14
CA ARG A 30 -9.27 -4.92 -9.60
C ARG A 30 -9.49 -4.75 -8.09
N LEU A 31 -10.66 -5.17 -7.64
CA LEU A 31 -11.11 -5.08 -6.25
C LEU A 31 -11.22 -6.47 -5.64
N TYR A 32 -10.78 -6.61 -4.39
CA TYR A 32 -10.86 -7.83 -3.61
C TYR A 32 -11.61 -7.54 -2.33
N ALA A 33 -12.61 -8.36 -2.00
CA ALA A 33 -13.36 -8.15 -0.77
C ALA A 33 -14.00 -9.43 -0.24
N SER A 34 -14.04 -9.55 1.08
CA SER A 34 -14.63 -10.70 1.77
C SER A 34 -16.13 -10.59 2.06
N ASP A 35 -16.74 -9.45 1.73
CA ASP A 35 -18.16 -9.17 1.91
C ASP A 35 -18.94 -9.09 0.57
N LEU A 36 -18.31 -9.48 -0.54
CA LEU A 36 -18.95 -9.55 -1.87
C LEU A 36 -19.97 -10.71 -1.92
N GLY A 37 -21.16 -10.49 -1.35
CA GLY A 37 -22.25 -11.46 -1.29
C GLY A 37 -23.02 -11.44 0.02
N SER A 38 -22.48 -10.80 1.05
CA SER A 38 -23.14 -10.61 2.35
C SER A 38 -24.08 -9.40 2.24
N ALA A 39 -25.40 -9.63 2.23
CA ALA A 39 -26.34 -8.53 2.38
C ALA A 39 -26.00 -7.74 3.67
N PRO A 40 -26.10 -6.40 3.67
CA PRO A 40 -25.78 -5.63 4.87
C PRO A 40 -26.68 -6.10 6.01
N VAL A 41 -26.07 -6.57 7.10
CA VAL A 41 -26.77 -6.81 8.36
C VAL A 41 -27.10 -5.42 8.91
N THR A 42 -28.21 -4.84 8.44
CA THR A 42 -28.77 -3.65 9.07
C THR A 42 -29.24 -4.06 10.45
N GLY A 43 -28.63 -3.47 11.48
CA GLY A 43 -28.89 -3.76 12.88
C GLY A 43 -30.37 -3.79 13.22
N ALA A 44 -30.76 -4.83 13.97
CA ALA A 44 -32.01 -4.86 14.71
C ALA A 44 -31.99 -3.75 15.76
N GLY A 45 -33.01 -2.88 15.73
CA GLY A 45 -33.13 -1.76 16.67
C GLY A 45 -34.35 -0.89 16.41
N GLU A 46 -35.52 -1.43 16.76
CA GLU A 46 -36.74 -0.74 17.21
C GLU A 46 -37.40 0.36 16.32
N ARG A 47 -38.53 -0.01 15.73
CA ARG A 47 -39.55 0.93 15.21
C ARG A 47 -40.32 1.55 16.37
N VAL A 48 -40.22 2.87 16.54
CA VAL A 48 -41.19 3.69 17.29
C VAL A 48 -42.15 4.36 16.29
N PRO A 49 -43.49 4.35 16.51
CA PRO A 49 -44.43 4.83 15.52
C PRO A 49 -44.56 6.35 15.52
N ARG A 50 -44.66 6.91 14.29
CA ARG A 50 -44.87 8.33 13.99
C ARG A 50 -46.21 8.85 14.55
N SER A 51 -46.17 10.01 15.21
CA SER A 51 -47.32 10.90 15.41
C SER A 51 -47.26 12.11 14.47
N ARG A 52 -48.44 12.58 14.09
CA ARG A 52 -48.80 13.50 12.99
C ARG A 52 -48.59 14.99 13.29
N THR A 53 -48.51 15.77 12.19
CA THR A 53 -49.02 17.17 11.95
C THR A 53 -48.31 18.36 12.65
N PHE A 54 -48.19 19.60 12.14
CA PHE A 54 -48.81 20.45 11.07
C PHE A 54 -47.78 21.50 10.54
N PRO A 55 -48.09 22.27 9.45
CA PRO A 55 -47.15 23.17 8.74
C PRO A 55 -47.25 24.65 9.18
N ILE A 56 -46.17 25.43 8.99
CA ILE A 56 -46.21 26.90 8.99
C ILE A 56 -45.28 27.46 7.90
N SER A 57 -45.78 28.51 7.25
CA SER A 57 -45.25 29.22 6.08
C SER A 57 -44.26 30.35 6.40
N SER A 58 -43.56 30.76 5.33
CA SER A 58 -43.14 32.13 4.95
C SER A 58 -42.12 32.89 5.80
N GLY A 59 -41.04 33.33 5.14
CA GLY A 59 -40.16 34.39 5.61
C GLY A 59 -38.97 34.58 4.67
N SER A 60 -39.07 35.57 3.78
CA SER A 60 -38.00 36.15 2.98
C SER A 60 -36.93 36.82 3.84
N ASP A 61 -35.64 36.70 3.51
CA ASP A 61 -34.76 37.88 3.45
C ASP A 61 -33.46 37.66 2.67
N GLN A 62 -32.94 38.78 2.19
CA GLN A 62 -31.93 38.99 1.17
C GLN A 62 -30.48 38.79 1.63
N GLY A 63 -29.65 38.33 0.69
CA GLY A 63 -28.38 38.97 0.32
C GLY A 63 -27.17 38.75 1.21
N GLN A 64 -26.13 38.09 0.66
CA GLN A 64 -24.82 38.75 0.47
C GLN A 64 -23.87 37.91 -0.39
N HIS A 65 -23.20 38.61 -1.30
CA HIS A 65 -22.12 38.17 -2.16
C HIS A 65 -20.99 37.46 -1.39
N VAL A 66 -20.65 36.24 -1.81
CA VAL A 66 -19.34 35.64 -1.58
C VAL A 66 -18.72 35.33 -2.94
N LYS A 67 -17.48 35.78 -3.12
CA LYS A 67 -16.68 35.68 -4.34
C LYS A 67 -16.51 34.20 -4.77
N GLU A 68 -16.93 33.89 -5.98
CA GLU A 68 -16.66 32.60 -6.63
C GLU A 68 -15.16 32.45 -6.93
N SER A 69 -14.61 31.32 -6.52
CA SER A 69 -13.29 30.82 -6.92
C SER A 69 -13.39 30.17 -8.31
N PRO A 70 -12.45 30.42 -9.25
CA PRO A 70 -12.57 29.92 -10.61
C PRO A 70 -11.97 28.51 -10.71
N PHE A 71 -12.69 27.49 -10.25
CA PHE A 71 -12.44 26.11 -10.64
C PHE A 71 -13.77 25.36 -10.76
N ARG A 72 -14.51 25.64 -11.83
CA ARG A 72 -15.50 24.68 -12.36
C ARG A 72 -14.72 23.55 -13.03
N ARG A 73 -14.79 22.35 -12.44
CA ARG A 73 -14.55 21.11 -13.18
C ARG A 73 -15.82 20.81 -13.97
N ASP A 74 -15.83 21.19 -15.24
CA ASP A 74 -16.76 20.59 -16.18
C ASP A 74 -16.31 19.14 -16.40
N GLY A 75 -17.06 18.23 -15.80
CA GLY A 75 -16.93 16.80 -16.02
C GLY A 75 -17.46 16.43 -17.40
N ALA A 76 -16.60 15.85 -18.23
CA ALA A 76 -16.93 14.88 -19.27
C ALA A 76 -15.64 14.39 -19.96
N THR A 77 -14.79 13.63 -19.26
CA THR A 77 -13.88 12.71 -19.95
C THR A 77 -14.64 11.42 -20.19
N SER A 78 -15.23 11.31 -21.39
CA SER A 78 -15.76 10.06 -21.90
C SER A 78 -14.59 9.12 -22.21
N THR A 79 -14.20 8.29 -21.26
CA THR A 79 -13.36 7.11 -21.52
C THR A 79 -14.25 6.04 -22.15
N ARG A 80 -14.19 5.91 -23.47
CA ARG A 80 -14.62 4.69 -24.15
C ARG A 80 -13.59 3.61 -23.75
N ASP A 81 -14.04 2.65 -22.95
CA ASP A 81 -13.30 1.51 -22.36
C ASP A 81 -12.74 1.66 -20.93
N ALA A 82 -13.34 2.51 -20.09
CA ALA A 82 -13.26 2.29 -18.64
C ALA A 82 -14.17 1.11 -18.27
N CYS A 83 -13.71 -0.14 -18.46
CA CYS A 83 -14.36 -1.29 -17.87
C CYS A 83 -14.51 -1.06 -16.37
N ALA A 84 -15.72 -1.22 -15.83
CA ALA A 84 -15.95 -1.14 -14.39
C ALA A 84 -14.95 -2.06 -13.66
N PRO A 85 -14.42 -1.66 -12.49
CA PRO A 85 -13.44 -2.45 -11.78
C PRO A 85 -13.94 -3.88 -11.57
N GLN A 86 -13.12 -4.87 -11.94
CA GLN A 86 -13.46 -6.27 -11.74
C GLN A 86 -13.41 -6.56 -10.23
N LYS A 87 -14.51 -7.08 -9.69
CA LYS A 87 -14.64 -7.46 -8.28
C LYS A 87 -14.38 -8.96 -8.12
N ILE A 88 -13.50 -9.31 -7.19
CA ILE A 88 -13.09 -10.67 -6.87
C ILE A 88 -13.45 -10.93 -5.41
N ALA A 89 -14.33 -11.90 -5.18
CA ALA A 89 -14.65 -12.36 -3.83
C ALA A 89 -13.50 -13.21 -3.29
N ILE A 90 -13.15 -13.00 -2.03
CA ILE A 90 -12.20 -13.83 -1.27
C ILE A 90 -12.84 -14.22 0.06
N ALA A 91 -12.44 -15.33 0.66
CA ALA A 91 -12.77 -15.59 2.06
C ALA A 91 -11.69 -15.00 2.97
N LEU A 92 -12.07 -14.54 4.17
CA LEU A 92 -11.08 -14.11 5.17
C LEU A 92 -10.13 -15.26 5.55
N GLY A 93 -10.65 -16.50 5.54
CA GLY A 93 -9.88 -17.72 5.78
C GLY A 93 -8.77 -17.97 4.76
N ASP A 94 -8.91 -17.50 3.51
CA ASP A 94 -7.89 -17.65 2.46
C ASP A 94 -6.59 -16.92 2.83
N LEU A 95 -6.67 -15.92 3.71
CA LEU A 95 -5.53 -15.14 4.16
C LEU A 95 -4.75 -15.82 5.30
N VAL A 96 -5.37 -16.74 6.04
CA VAL A 96 -4.74 -17.37 7.22
C VAL A 96 -3.47 -18.13 6.84
N GLU A 97 -3.47 -18.78 5.68
CA GLU A 97 -2.31 -19.49 5.15
C GLU A 97 -1.12 -18.56 4.85
N PHE A 98 -1.36 -17.25 4.77
CA PHE A 98 -0.35 -16.24 4.45
C PHE A 98 0.22 -15.52 5.70
N ILE A 99 -0.27 -15.82 6.90
CA ILE A 99 0.13 -15.14 8.14
C ILE A 99 1.56 -15.48 8.56
N ASP A 100 2.45 -14.48 8.54
CA ASP A 100 3.71 -14.56 9.26
C ASP A 100 3.46 -14.30 10.75
N TRP A 101 3.54 -15.37 11.54
CA TRP A 101 3.34 -15.36 12.99
C TRP A 101 4.54 -14.80 13.76
N SER A 102 5.71 -14.65 13.16
CA SER A 102 6.88 -14.12 13.87
C SER A 102 6.65 -12.72 14.45
N PRO A 103 6.14 -11.74 13.68
CA PRO A 103 5.88 -10.42 14.23
C PRO A 103 4.66 -10.38 15.18
N PHE A 104 3.75 -11.37 15.15
CA PHE A 104 2.72 -11.51 16.17
C PHE A 104 3.37 -11.71 17.55
N PHE A 105 4.29 -12.67 17.68
CA PHE A 105 5.01 -12.87 18.95
C PHE A 105 5.83 -11.64 19.37
N HIS A 106 6.45 -10.95 18.40
CA HIS A 106 7.19 -9.72 18.70
C HIS A 106 6.31 -8.60 19.27
N ALA A 107 5.04 -8.50 18.84
CA ALA A 107 4.08 -7.53 19.39
C ALA A 107 3.75 -7.83 20.85
N TRP A 108 3.89 -9.08 21.28
CA TRP A 108 3.77 -9.54 22.67
C TRP A 108 5.12 -9.66 23.38
N GLU A 109 6.16 -9.01 22.86
CA GLU A 109 7.53 -9.00 23.41
C GLU A 109 8.22 -10.37 23.47
N LEU A 110 7.66 -11.40 22.84
CA LEU A 110 8.24 -12.73 22.71
C LEU A 110 9.15 -12.78 21.47
N ARG A 111 10.46 -12.63 21.68
CA ARG A 111 11.46 -12.61 20.60
C ARG A 111 11.77 -14.03 20.12
N GLY A 112 11.41 -14.33 18.88
CA GLY A 112 11.71 -15.63 18.29
C GLY A 112 11.10 -15.81 16.90
N ARG A 113 11.55 -16.84 16.20
CA ARG A 113 11.04 -17.17 14.88
C ARG A 113 9.95 -18.24 14.97
N TYR A 114 8.78 -18.04 14.39
CA TYR A 114 7.79 -19.11 14.26
C TYR A 114 8.23 -20.15 13.20
N PRO A 115 8.04 -21.47 13.43
CA PRO A 115 7.52 -22.10 14.65
C PRO A 115 8.59 -22.40 15.72
N ALA A 116 9.87 -22.15 15.45
CA ALA A 116 10.99 -22.50 16.34
C ALA A 116 10.92 -21.85 17.73
N ILE A 117 10.19 -20.73 17.90
CA ILE A 117 9.95 -20.07 19.19
C ILE A 117 9.30 -21.01 20.22
N PHE A 118 8.53 -22.01 19.76
CA PHE A 118 7.85 -22.96 20.64
C PHE A 118 8.80 -23.96 21.32
N ASP A 119 10.01 -24.12 20.80
CA ASP A 119 11.03 -25.02 21.34
C ASP A 119 12.01 -24.28 22.27
N ASP A 120 11.82 -22.96 22.47
CA ASP A 120 12.62 -22.19 23.41
C ASP A 120 12.33 -22.62 24.85
N SER A 121 13.40 -22.89 25.61
CA SER A 121 13.28 -23.44 26.97
C SER A 121 12.78 -22.45 28.02
N LYS A 122 12.72 -21.15 27.71
CA LYS A 122 12.28 -20.09 28.62
C LYS A 122 10.92 -19.52 28.26
N ILE A 123 10.66 -19.34 26.96
CA ILE A 123 9.45 -18.66 26.46
C ILE A 123 8.52 -19.55 25.64
N GLY A 124 8.90 -20.80 25.35
CA GLY A 124 8.17 -21.68 24.44
C GLY A 124 6.78 -22.06 24.94
N GLU A 125 6.60 -22.25 26.25
CA GLU A 125 5.30 -22.56 26.86
C GLU A 125 4.33 -21.38 26.73
N GLN A 126 4.77 -20.18 27.12
CA GLN A 126 3.97 -18.96 27.00
C GLN A 126 3.66 -18.63 25.53
N ALA A 127 4.59 -18.90 24.62
CA ALA A 127 4.36 -18.72 23.19
C ALA A 127 3.28 -19.69 22.67
N ARG A 128 3.22 -20.93 23.16
CA ARG A 128 2.17 -21.89 22.79
C ARG A 128 0.80 -21.45 23.32
N GLU A 129 0.72 -21.07 24.60
CA GLU A 129 -0.53 -20.57 25.20
C GLU A 129 -1.07 -19.35 24.44
N LEU A 130 -0.22 -18.35 24.19
CA LEU A 130 -0.59 -17.16 23.43
C LEU A 130 -1.05 -17.51 22.00
N PHE A 131 -0.39 -18.47 21.36
CA PHE A 131 -0.76 -18.92 20.02
C PHE A 131 -2.10 -19.65 20.02
N ASP A 132 -2.36 -20.50 21.00
CA ASP A 132 -3.62 -21.23 21.13
C ASP A 132 -4.80 -20.26 21.34
N ASP A 133 -4.62 -19.23 22.17
CA ASP A 133 -5.60 -18.15 22.35
C ASP A 133 -5.82 -17.37 21.05
N ALA A 134 -4.75 -17.06 20.32
CA ALA A 134 -4.82 -16.39 19.03
C ALA A 134 -5.58 -17.21 17.99
N GLN A 135 -5.35 -18.53 17.94
CA GLN A 135 -6.09 -19.45 17.06
C GLN A 135 -7.58 -19.48 17.43
N ALA A 136 -7.91 -19.59 18.72
CA ALA A 136 -9.30 -19.61 19.18
C ALA A 136 -10.06 -18.31 18.82
N LEU A 137 -9.43 -17.15 19.02
CA LEU A 137 -10.03 -15.87 18.63
C LEU A 137 -10.10 -15.71 17.11
N LEU A 138 -9.08 -16.15 16.37
CA LEU A 138 -9.10 -16.14 14.91
C LEU A 138 -10.24 -17.00 14.36
N ASP A 139 -10.43 -18.21 14.88
CA ASP A 139 -11.55 -19.09 14.52
C ASP A 139 -12.91 -18.43 14.80
N HIS A 140 -13.02 -17.73 15.93
CA HIS A 140 -14.22 -16.96 16.26
C HIS A 140 -14.48 -15.84 15.25
N ILE A 141 -13.44 -15.05 14.92
CA ILE A 141 -13.48 -13.97 13.92
C ILE A 141 -13.95 -14.52 12.57
N LEU A 142 -13.38 -15.64 12.11
CA LEU A 142 -13.70 -16.26 10.83
C LEU A 142 -15.13 -16.82 10.82
N THR A 143 -15.52 -17.57 11.86
CA THR A 143 -16.84 -18.21 11.95
C THR A 143 -17.98 -17.18 12.01
N LYS A 144 -17.73 -16.04 12.66
CA LYS A 144 -18.73 -14.98 12.85
C LYS A 144 -18.60 -13.83 11.86
N ASN A 145 -17.61 -13.86 10.96
CA ASN A 145 -17.27 -12.77 10.04
C ASN A 145 -17.14 -11.42 10.75
N LEU A 146 -16.41 -11.39 11.87
CA LEU A 146 -16.26 -10.17 12.68
C LEU A 146 -15.36 -9.11 12.03
N LEU A 147 -14.48 -9.55 11.13
CA LEU A 147 -13.59 -8.68 10.37
C LEU A 147 -13.88 -8.81 8.87
N VAL A 148 -13.61 -7.74 8.13
CA VAL A 148 -13.81 -7.70 6.67
C VAL A 148 -12.52 -7.29 5.98
N ALA A 149 -12.05 -8.13 5.06
CA ALA A 149 -10.90 -7.81 4.21
C ALA A 149 -11.37 -7.04 2.97
N ARG A 150 -10.75 -5.88 2.68
CA ARG A 150 -10.95 -5.12 1.44
C ARG A 150 -9.63 -4.68 0.86
N GLY A 151 -9.48 -4.83 -0.45
CA GLY A 151 -8.25 -4.55 -1.15
C GLY A 151 -8.49 -4.06 -2.57
N VAL A 152 -7.56 -3.27 -3.05
CA VAL A 152 -7.52 -2.77 -4.42
C VAL A 152 -6.11 -2.92 -4.95
N HIS A 153 -5.97 -3.41 -6.18
CA HIS A 153 -4.72 -3.28 -6.92
C HIS A 153 -4.97 -2.74 -8.32
N ALA A 154 -3.91 -2.23 -8.92
CA ALA A 154 -3.92 -1.80 -10.30
C ALA A 154 -2.57 -1.98 -10.97
N LEU A 155 -2.60 -2.06 -12.30
CA LEU A 155 -1.43 -2.13 -13.17
C LEU A 155 -1.55 -1.05 -14.24
N TRP A 156 -0.50 -0.26 -14.41
CA TRP A 156 -0.44 0.85 -15.37
C TRP A 156 0.78 0.72 -16.27
N PRO A 157 0.68 1.10 -17.55
CA PRO A 157 1.85 1.39 -18.36
C PRO A 157 2.69 2.46 -17.66
N ALA A 158 4.00 2.24 -17.58
CA ALA A 158 4.91 3.10 -16.84
C ALA A 158 6.27 3.25 -17.51
N SER A 159 6.89 4.41 -17.35
CA SER A 159 8.20 4.71 -17.94
C SER A 159 9.05 5.50 -16.94
N ALA A 160 10.33 5.16 -16.83
CA ALA A 160 11.26 5.93 -16.01
C ALA A 160 11.66 7.24 -16.70
N VAL A 161 11.65 8.33 -15.93
CA VAL A 161 12.10 9.67 -16.32
C VAL A 161 13.06 10.19 -15.25
N GLY A 162 14.37 10.02 -15.50
CA GLY A 162 15.38 10.33 -14.50
C GLY A 162 15.26 9.45 -13.25
N ASP A 163 14.95 10.04 -12.10
CA ASP A 163 14.73 9.35 -10.83
C ASP A 163 13.24 9.08 -10.55
N ASP A 164 12.35 9.36 -11.50
CA ASP A 164 10.89 9.21 -11.35
C ASP A 164 10.32 8.13 -12.25
N VAL A 165 9.08 7.74 -11.96
CA VAL A 165 8.29 6.86 -12.83
C VAL A 165 6.97 7.53 -13.16
N ASP A 166 6.80 7.85 -14.44
CA ASP A 166 5.53 8.31 -15.00
C ASP A 166 4.62 7.11 -15.27
N VAL A 167 3.34 7.24 -14.93
CA VAL A 167 2.29 6.26 -15.26
C VAL A 167 1.27 6.87 -16.22
N TYR A 168 0.72 6.04 -17.11
CA TYR A 168 -0.10 6.49 -18.24
C TYR A 168 -1.50 5.85 -18.22
N THR A 169 -2.45 6.50 -18.91
CA THR A 169 -3.84 6.01 -19.06
C THR A 169 -3.90 4.64 -19.71
N ASP A 170 -3.09 4.43 -20.75
CA ASP A 170 -3.13 3.26 -21.61
C ASP A 170 -1.79 2.99 -22.33
N GLU A 171 -1.79 1.95 -23.15
CA GLU A 171 -0.62 1.44 -23.87
C GLU A 171 -0.03 2.41 -24.90
N THR A 172 -0.77 3.46 -25.30
CA THR A 172 -0.26 4.50 -26.21
C THR A 172 0.73 5.40 -25.51
N ARG A 173 0.64 5.52 -24.17
CA ARG A 173 1.50 6.38 -23.33
C ARG A 173 1.47 7.86 -23.74
N SER A 174 0.38 8.32 -24.36
CA SER A 174 0.23 9.72 -24.77
C SER A 174 -0.23 10.62 -23.64
N GLU A 175 -1.02 10.10 -22.71
CA GLU A 175 -1.57 10.83 -21.58
C GLU A 175 -1.00 10.29 -20.27
N LYS A 176 -0.24 11.14 -19.58
CA LYS A 176 0.28 10.85 -18.24
C LYS A 176 -0.81 11.09 -17.20
N ILE A 177 -1.05 10.12 -16.31
CA ILE A 177 -2.03 10.26 -15.22
C ILE A 177 -1.40 10.66 -13.89
N ALA A 178 -0.15 10.26 -13.64
CA ALA A 178 0.59 10.60 -12.43
C ALA A 178 2.10 10.33 -12.59
N SER A 179 2.87 10.78 -11.60
CA SER A 179 4.30 10.50 -11.45
C SER A 179 4.56 10.05 -10.02
N PHE A 180 5.36 8.99 -9.85
CA PHE A 180 5.93 8.60 -8.56
C PHE A 180 7.37 9.09 -8.47
N TYR A 181 7.68 9.76 -7.36
CA TYR A 181 8.94 10.44 -7.16
C TYR A 181 9.85 9.68 -6.21
N PHE A 182 11.00 9.24 -6.71
CA PHE A 182 11.95 8.50 -5.90
C PHE A 182 13.22 9.29 -5.57
N LEU A 183 13.85 8.84 -4.49
CA LEU A 183 15.14 9.31 -4.03
C LEU A 183 16.21 8.30 -4.45
N ARG A 184 17.41 8.82 -4.69
CA ARG A 184 18.60 8.05 -5.03
C ARG A 184 19.60 8.12 -3.89
N GLN A 185 20.19 6.98 -3.56
CA GLN A 185 21.33 6.88 -2.66
C GLN A 185 22.44 7.90 -3.02
N GLN A 186 22.94 8.72 -2.10
CA GLN A 186 24.06 9.68 -2.35
C GLN A 186 25.38 9.36 -1.60
N MET A 187 25.42 8.34 -0.75
CA MET A 187 26.67 7.85 -0.14
C MET A 187 27.68 7.38 -1.19
N GLN A 188 28.97 7.52 -0.90
CA GLN A 188 30.03 6.92 -1.72
C GLN A 188 29.87 5.39 -1.69
N LYS A 189 29.91 4.76 -2.87
CA LYS A 189 29.86 3.31 -3.00
C LYS A 189 31.24 2.73 -3.28
N PRO A 190 31.56 1.54 -2.75
CA PRO A 190 32.71 0.76 -3.22
C PRO A 190 32.62 0.50 -4.73
N ALA A 191 33.76 0.26 -5.38
CA ALA A 191 33.80 -0.08 -6.80
C ALA A 191 32.88 -1.28 -7.11
N GLY A 192 32.08 -1.16 -8.17
CA GLY A 192 31.11 -2.18 -8.58
C GLY A 192 29.75 -2.13 -7.86
N GLN A 193 29.55 -1.21 -6.90
CA GLN A 193 28.25 -0.98 -6.30
C GLN A 193 27.62 0.31 -6.83
N ALA A 194 26.32 0.23 -7.13
CA ALA A 194 25.53 1.33 -7.64
C ALA A 194 24.86 2.15 -6.53
N ASN A 195 24.54 3.40 -6.86
CA ASN A 195 23.69 4.29 -6.09
C ASN A 195 22.23 4.05 -6.50
N HIS A 196 21.54 3.20 -5.74
CA HIS A 196 20.20 2.71 -6.09
C HIS A 196 19.11 3.80 -6.02
N CYS A 197 18.16 3.70 -6.94
CA CYS A 197 16.87 4.41 -6.98
C CYS A 197 15.79 3.42 -7.48
N LEU A 198 14.57 3.49 -6.97
CA LEU A 198 13.49 2.58 -7.40
C LEU A 198 13.15 2.75 -8.89
N ALA A 199 13.27 3.97 -9.43
CA ALA A 199 13.08 4.23 -10.87
C ALA A 199 14.09 3.48 -11.75
N ASP A 200 15.22 3.03 -11.21
CA ASP A 200 16.20 2.25 -11.99
C ASP A 200 15.59 0.94 -12.51
N TYR A 201 14.61 0.38 -11.81
CA TYR A 201 13.97 -0.90 -12.16
C TYR A 201 12.83 -0.78 -13.18
N ILE A 202 12.63 0.41 -13.75
CA ILE A 202 11.66 0.67 -14.82
C ILE A 202 12.43 1.18 -16.05
N ALA A 203 12.09 0.63 -17.22
CA ALA A 203 12.69 1.03 -18.49
C ALA A 203 12.35 2.50 -18.79
N SER A 204 13.34 3.22 -19.31
CA SER A 204 13.18 4.64 -19.63
C SER A 204 12.28 4.83 -20.85
N ALA A 205 11.52 5.94 -20.86
CA ALA A 205 10.76 6.39 -22.03
C ALA A 205 11.63 6.59 -23.29
N SER A 206 12.94 6.79 -23.12
CA SER A 206 13.90 6.88 -24.23
C SER A 206 14.11 5.56 -24.99
N ASN A 207 13.69 4.42 -24.42
CA ASN A 207 13.69 3.12 -25.10
C ASN A 207 12.24 2.69 -25.44
N PRO A 208 11.67 3.14 -26.56
CA PRO A 208 10.27 2.88 -26.91
C PRO A 208 9.96 1.41 -27.22
N LYS A 209 10.98 0.55 -27.32
CA LYS A 209 10.80 -0.89 -27.51
C LYS A 209 10.41 -1.61 -26.22
N LEU A 210 10.75 -1.05 -25.06
CA LEU A 210 10.45 -1.63 -23.76
C LEU A 210 9.17 -1.02 -23.20
N LYS A 211 8.10 -1.82 -23.28
CA LYS A 211 6.81 -1.46 -22.68
C LYS A 211 6.79 -1.90 -21.23
N GLU A 212 7.22 -1.03 -20.32
CA GLU A 212 7.23 -1.33 -18.89
C GLU A 212 5.93 -0.96 -18.18
N TYR A 213 5.73 -1.55 -17.00
CA TYR A 213 4.54 -1.35 -16.20
C TYR A 213 4.90 -1.13 -14.73
N LEU A 214 4.04 -0.43 -14.01
CA LEU A 214 4.11 -0.27 -12.57
C LEU A 214 2.79 -0.72 -11.98
N GLY A 215 2.83 -1.43 -10.85
CA GLY A 215 1.64 -1.78 -10.11
C GLY A 215 1.52 -1.00 -8.81
N GLY A 216 0.32 -0.97 -8.26
CA GLY A 216 0.03 -0.38 -6.96
C GLY A 216 -1.04 -1.17 -6.23
N PHE A 217 -1.00 -1.16 -4.90
CA PHE A 217 -2.03 -1.80 -4.08
C PHE A 217 -2.28 -1.05 -2.78
N ALA A 218 -3.49 -1.26 -2.24
CA ALA A 218 -3.84 -0.94 -0.87
C ALA A 218 -4.81 -2.02 -0.34
N VAL A 219 -4.52 -2.57 0.84
CA VAL A 219 -5.32 -3.61 1.52
C VAL A 219 -5.57 -3.22 2.96
N SER A 220 -6.71 -3.65 3.50
CA SER A 220 -7.09 -3.38 4.88
C SER A 220 -8.01 -4.43 5.46
N ILE A 221 -7.92 -4.60 6.78
CA ILE A 221 -8.84 -5.39 7.60
C ILE A 221 -9.69 -4.43 8.44
N HIS A 222 -10.99 -4.43 8.17
CA HIS A 222 -12.00 -3.58 8.80
C HIS A 222 -12.67 -4.30 9.98
N GLY A 223 -13.18 -3.54 10.96
CA GLY A 223 -13.89 -4.08 12.13
C GLY A 223 -13.02 -4.29 13.38
N ALA A 224 -11.70 -4.13 13.27
CA ALA A 224 -10.77 -4.42 14.35
C ALA A 224 -10.87 -3.45 15.52
N ASP A 225 -11.10 -2.16 15.23
CA ASP A 225 -11.28 -1.15 16.27
C ASP A 225 -12.60 -1.37 17.00
N GLU A 226 -13.68 -1.66 16.29
CA GLU A 226 -15.00 -1.95 16.85
C GLU A 226 -14.99 -3.21 17.73
N LEU A 227 -14.33 -4.28 17.26
CA LEU A 227 -14.18 -5.52 18.02
C LEU A 227 -13.34 -5.31 19.30
N ALA A 228 -12.24 -4.58 19.19
CA ALA A 228 -11.41 -4.27 20.36
C ALA A 228 -12.15 -3.41 21.39
N GLU A 229 -12.97 -2.45 20.95
CA GLU A 229 -13.79 -1.64 21.86
C GLU A 229 -14.90 -2.45 22.53
N GLU A 230 -15.43 -3.49 21.89
CA GLU A 230 -16.36 -4.43 22.54
C GLU A 230 -15.68 -5.22 23.67
N PHE A 231 -14.49 -5.77 23.43
CA PHE A 231 -13.74 -6.46 24.48
C PHE A 231 -13.38 -5.54 25.66
N LYS A 232 -12.98 -4.29 25.39
CA LYS A 232 -12.74 -3.30 26.45
C LYS A 232 -13.96 -2.99 27.29
N ARG A 233 -15.15 -2.90 26.68
CA ARG A 233 -16.42 -2.72 27.42
C ARG A 233 -16.71 -3.88 28.37
N GLN A 234 -16.17 -5.06 28.07
CA GLN A 234 -16.27 -6.26 28.90
C GLN A 234 -15.09 -6.41 29.88
N HIS A 235 -14.21 -5.40 29.97
CA HIS A 235 -12.98 -5.42 30.76
C HIS A 235 -11.97 -6.51 30.34
N ASP A 236 -11.99 -6.89 29.06
CA ASP A 236 -11.06 -7.85 28.46
C ASP A 236 -10.04 -7.13 27.58
N ASP A 237 -9.08 -6.46 28.21
CA ASP A 237 -8.00 -5.75 27.50
C ASP A 237 -7.10 -6.73 26.72
N TYR A 238 -6.99 -7.98 27.17
CA TYR A 238 -6.20 -9.02 26.52
C TYR A 238 -6.75 -9.36 25.13
N SER A 239 -8.05 -9.70 25.04
CA SER A 239 -8.69 -9.98 23.76
C SER A 239 -8.76 -8.75 22.85
N ALA A 240 -8.84 -7.53 23.43
CA ALA A 240 -8.76 -6.30 22.65
C ALA A 240 -7.40 -6.12 21.96
N ILE A 241 -6.30 -6.38 22.65
CA ILE A 241 -4.94 -6.35 22.07
C ILE A 241 -4.78 -7.49 21.06
N MET A 242 -5.24 -8.69 21.40
CA MET A 242 -5.20 -9.86 20.52
C MET A 242 -5.94 -9.62 19.19
N ALA A 243 -7.15 -9.05 19.25
CA ALA A 243 -7.94 -8.74 18.06
C ALA A 243 -7.22 -7.77 17.11
N LYS A 244 -6.58 -6.72 17.66
CA LYS A 244 -5.78 -5.78 16.85
C LYS A 244 -4.53 -6.43 16.27
N ALA A 245 -3.84 -7.25 17.04
CA ALA A 245 -2.67 -8.00 16.57
C ALA A 245 -3.04 -8.97 15.44
N LEU A 246 -4.14 -9.70 15.57
CA LEU A 246 -4.67 -10.59 14.51
C LEU A 246 -5.08 -9.82 13.25
N ALA A 247 -5.74 -8.67 13.40
CA ALA A 247 -6.10 -7.83 12.26
C ALA A 247 -4.86 -7.34 11.48
N ASP A 248 -3.82 -6.92 12.20
CA ASP A 248 -2.54 -6.52 11.62
C ASP A 248 -1.86 -7.69 10.87
N ARG A 249 -1.86 -8.89 11.47
CA ARG A 249 -1.38 -10.12 10.80
C ARG A 249 -2.16 -10.44 9.53
N LEU A 250 -3.48 -10.31 9.56
CA LEU A 250 -4.34 -10.52 8.40
C LEU A 250 -4.12 -9.47 7.31
N ALA A 251 -3.81 -8.22 7.66
CA ALA A 251 -3.51 -7.17 6.69
C ALA A 251 -2.19 -7.45 5.94
N GLU A 252 -1.14 -7.87 6.64
CA GLU A 252 0.12 -8.29 6.04
C GLU A 252 -0.04 -9.57 5.19
N ALA A 253 -0.81 -10.53 5.69
CA ALA A 253 -1.16 -11.73 4.95
C ALA A 253 -1.92 -11.40 3.66
N PHE A 254 -2.81 -10.41 3.70
CA PHE A 254 -3.51 -9.91 2.51
C PHE A 254 -2.55 -9.25 1.53
N ALA A 255 -1.57 -8.48 2.00
CA ALA A 255 -0.56 -7.88 1.13
C ALA A 255 0.26 -8.96 0.40
N GLU A 256 0.65 -10.04 1.09
CA GLU A 256 1.36 -11.18 0.49
C GLU A 256 0.47 -11.96 -0.50
N TYR A 257 -0.77 -12.27 -0.12
CA TYR A 257 -1.75 -12.90 -1.00
C TYR A 257 -1.96 -12.09 -2.28
N LEU A 258 -2.22 -10.78 -2.14
CA LEU A 258 -2.47 -9.90 -3.27
C LEU A 258 -1.22 -9.71 -4.13
N HIS A 259 -0.03 -9.72 -3.52
CA HIS A 259 1.21 -9.71 -4.27
C HIS A 259 1.35 -10.97 -5.12
N LYS A 260 1.08 -12.16 -4.57
CA LYS A 260 1.06 -13.43 -5.33
C LYS A 260 0.06 -13.36 -6.50
N GLN A 261 -1.17 -12.93 -6.25
CA GLN A 261 -2.17 -12.75 -7.31
C GLN A 261 -1.70 -11.75 -8.38
N THR A 262 -1.03 -10.67 -7.97
CA THR A 262 -0.49 -9.68 -8.89
C THR A 262 0.64 -10.25 -9.75
N ARG A 263 1.57 -11.03 -9.20
CA ARG A 263 2.63 -11.69 -10.00
C ARG A 263 2.05 -12.66 -11.03
N ILE A 264 1.03 -13.44 -10.64
CA ILE A 264 0.29 -14.34 -11.56
C ILE A 264 -0.37 -13.53 -12.68
N ALA A 265 -1.07 -12.44 -12.32
CA ALA A 265 -1.77 -11.61 -13.28
C ALA A 265 -0.82 -10.82 -14.20
N TRP A 266 0.34 -10.45 -13.69
CA TRP A 266 1.41 -9.83 -14.47
C TRP A 266 2.14 -10.84 -15.37
N GLY A 267 1.86 -12.13 -15.23
CA GLY A 267 2.35 -13.20 -16.10
C GLY A 267 3.69 -13.81 -15.66
N PHE A 268 4.50 -13.13 -14.87
CA PHE A 268 5.80 -13.65 -14.42
C PHE A 268 5.73 -14.55 -13.18
N GLY A 269 4.57 -14.60 -12.51
CA GLY A 269 4.35 -15.44 -11.33
C GLY A 269 3.59 -16.76 -11.59
N ARG A 270 3.22 -17.06 -12.85
CA ARG A 270 2.34 -18.21 -13.17
C ARG A 270 2.97 -19.57 -12.93
N ASP A 271 4.29 -19.66 -13.09
CA ASP A 271 5.06 -20.89 -12.94
C ASP A 271 5.83 -20.95 -11.60
N GLU A 272 5.51 -20.06 -10.65
CA GLU A 272 6.15 -20.04 -9.32
C GLU A 272 5.80 -21.30 -8.52
N GLN A 273 6.82 -22.08 -8.15
CA GLN A 273 6.72 -23.24 -7.27
C GLN A 273 7.29 -22.92 -5.89
N LEU A 274 6.76 -21.87 -5.26
CA LEU A 274 7.25 -21.36 -3.97
C LEU A 274 6.46 -21.95 -2.82
N SER A 275 7.17 -22.46 -1.80
CA SER A 275 6.53 -22.79 -0.54
C SER A 275 6.11 -21.52 0.19
N TYR A 276 5.21 -21.64 1.15
CA TYR A 276 4.85 -20.51 2.01
C TYR A 276 6.07 -19.89 2.72
N ALA A 277 6.97 -20.73 3.21
CA ALA A 277 8.20 -20.30 3.85
C ALA A 277 9.20 -19.62 2.88
N ASP A 278 9.02 -19.79 1.57
CA ASP A 278 9.76 -19.05 0.54
C ASP A 278 9.14 -17.68 0.27
N LEU A 279 7.80 -17.56 0.36
CA LEU A 279 7.10 -16.27 0.26
C LEU A 279 7.50 -15.34 1.41
N ILE A 280 7.49 -15.81 2.67
CA ILE A 280 7.96 -15.02 3.83
C ILE A 280 9.42 -14.58 3.64
N ARG A 281 10.24 -15.43 3.02
CA ARG A 281 11.65 -15.13 2.73
C ARG A 281 11.85 -14.32 1.44
N GLU A 282 10.76 -13.85 0.84
CA GLU A 282 10.74 -13.04 -0.36
C GLU A 282 11.52 -13.64 -1.54
N LYS A 283 11.49 -14.97 -1.70
CA LYS A 283 12.22 -15.66 -2.79
C LYS A 283 11.56 -15.55 -4.17
N TYR A 284 10.45 -14.82 -4.28
CA TYR A 284 9.81 -14.51 -5.55
C TYR A 284 10.58 -13.42 -6.32
N ARG A 285 10.31 -13.32 -7.61
CA ARG A 285 10.74 -12.20 -8.45
C ARG A 285 9.92 -10.95 -8.10
N GLY A 286 10.57 -9.79 -8.10
CA GLY A 286 9.92 -8.49 -7.91
C GLY A 286 9.76 -8.09 -6.45
N ILE A 287 9.40 -6.82 -6.22
CA ILE A 287 9.28 -6.21 -4.88
C ILE A 287 8.00 -5.40 -4.76
N ARG A 288 7.60 -5.13 -3.50
CA ARG A 288 6.40 -4.37 -3.17
C ARG A 288 6.62 -3.15 -2.23
N PRO A 289 7.58 -2.24 -2.51
CA PRO A 289 7.96 -1.17 -1.59
C PRO A 289 6.80 -0.24 -1.23
N ALA A 290 6.74 0.11 0.05
CA ALA A 290 5.71 0.96 0.64
C ALA A 290 6.28 2.34 1.02
N ALA A 291 5.57 3.41 0.70
CA ALA A 291 5.99 4.77 1.05
C ALA A 291 6.10 4.95 2.58
N GLY A 292 7.25 5.45 3.02
CA GLY A 292 7.67 5.51 4.43
C GLY A 292 8.71 4.46 4.82
N TYR A 293 8.91 3.42 3.99
CA TYR A 293 9.98 2.44 4.19
C TYR A 293 11.31 2.93 3.61
N PRO A 294 12.45 2.31 3.98
CA PRO A 294 13.78 2.83 3.65
C PRO A 294 14.05 3.08 2.15
N ALA A 295 13.41 2.35 1.24
CA ALA A 295 13.60 2.52 -0.21
C ALA A 295 12.86 3.75 -0.79
N CYS A 296 11.80 4.20 -0.11
CA CYS A 296 10.97 5.34 -0.48
C CYS A 296 10.44 6.03 0.79
N PRO A 297 11.29 6.74 1.54
CA PRO A 297 10.97 7.22 2.89
C PRO A 297 9.94 8.36 2.93
N ASP A 298 9.66 9.05 1.82
CA ASP A 298 8.64 10.12 1.82
C ASP A 298 7.23 9.52 1.90
N HIS A 299 6.57 9.71 3.04
CA HIS A 299 5.21 9.24 3.26
C HIS A 299 4.18 9.91 2.33
N ALA A 300 4.48 11.09 1.76
CA ALA A 300 3.56 11.82 0.89
C ALA A 300 3.25 11.08 -0.42
N GLU A 301 4.12 10.15 -0.85
CA GLU A 301 3.86 9.30 -2.02
C GLU A 301 2.62 8.42 -1.89
N LYS A 302 2.12 8.18 -0.66
CA LYS A 302 0.84 7.48 -0.47
C LYS A 302 -0.32 8.23 -1.10
N GLN A 303 -0.30 9.56 -1.12
CA GLN A 303 -1.41 10.33 -1.70
C GLN A 303 -1.58 10.02 -3.19
N THR A 304 -0.48 10.07 -3.96
CA THR A 304 -0.50 9.71 -5.39
C THR A 304 -1.05 8.30 -5.61
N LEU A 305 -0.60 7.34 -4.80
CA LEU A 305 -1.09 5.96 -4.89
C LEU A 305 -2.58 5.85 -4.56
N PHE A 306 -3.04 6.53 -3.51
CA PHE A 306 -4.44 6.49 -3.08
C PHE A 306 -5.37 7.13 -4.09
N ASP A 307 -4.95 8.24 -4.71
CA ASP A 307 -5.70 8.92 -5.76
C ASP A 307 -5.85 8.03 -7.01
N LEU A 308 -4.76 7.36 -7.43
CA LEU A 308 -4.78 6.44 -8.57
C LEU A 308 -5.64 5.19 -8.33
N LEU A 309 -5.64 4.68 -7.10
CA LEU A 309 -6.41 3.50 -6.72
C LEU A 309 -7.85 3.82 -6.33
N ASP A 310 -8.20 5.10 -6.15
CA ASP A 310 -9.44 5.54 -5.48
C ASP A 310 -9.64 4.75 -4.16
N ALA A 311 -8.56 4.65 -3.37
CA ALA A 311 -8.41 3.66 -2.29
C ALA A 311 -9.42 3.86 -1.14
N GLU A 312 -9.83 5.10 -0.86
CA GLU A 312 -10.86 5.38 0.14
C GLU A 312 -12.20 4.77 -0.26
N LYS A 313 -12.60 4.89 -1.53
CA LYS A 313 -13.84 4.31 -2.04
C LYS A 313 -13.73 2.81 -2.25
N ASN A 314 -12.60 2.36 -2.81
CA ASN A 314 -12.44 0.99 -3.31
C ASN A 314 -12.03 0.00 -2.21
N ALA A 315 -11.27 0.44 -1.21
CA ALA A 315 -10.81 -0.39 -0.10
C ALA A 315 -11.23 0.14 1.28
N GLY A 316 -11.86 1.32 1.37
CA GLY A 316 -12.29 1.90 2.64
C GLY A 316 -11.15 2.53 3.45
N ILE A 317 -10.00 2.80 2.84
CA ILE A 317 -8.78 3.22 3.53
C ILE A 317 -8.61 4.73 3.42
N LYS A 318 -8.46 5.40 4.55
CA LYS A 318 -8.23 6.86 4.62
C LYS A 318 -6.77 7.15 4.95
N LEU A 319 -6.27 8.28 4.45
CA LEU A 319 -5.01 8.86 4.91
C LEU A 319 -5.29 9.96 5.94
N THR A 320 -4.56 9.95 7.04
CA THR A 320 -4.51 11.08 7.97
C THR A 320 -3.70 12.23 7.38
N GLU A 321 -3.72 13.40 8.02
CA GLU A 321 -2.85 14.53 7.66
C GLU A 321 -1.35 14.19 7.70
N SER A 322 -0.96 13.17 8.47
CA SER A 322 0.41 12.65 8.55
C SER A 322 0.68 11.48 7.60
N PHE A 323 -0.26 11.18 6.68
CA PHE A 323 -0.19 10.05 5.75
C PHE A 323 -0.10 8.67 6.43
N ALA A 324 -0.63 8.55 7.65
CA ALA A 324 -0.91 7.26 8.26
C ALA A 324 -2.22 6.70 7.66
N MET A 325 -2.32 5.38 7.54
CA MET A 325 -3.52 4.73 7.01
C MET A 325 -4.51 4.40 8.14
N HIS A 326 -5.79 4.55 7.86
CA HIS A 326 -6.88 4.12 8.73
C HIS A 326 -7.90 3.30 7.92
N PRO A 327 -8.30 2.09 8.34
CA PRO A 327 -7.93 1.38 9.59
C PRO A 327 -6.43 1.14 9.76
N GLY A 328 -5.97 0.99 11.02
CA GLY A 328 -4.54 0.82 11.31
C GLY A 328 -3.95 -0.46 10.71
N ALA A 329 -4.74 -1.53 10.67
CA ALA A 329 -4.41 -2.79 9.99
C ALA A 329 -4.55 -2.65 8.47
N SER A 330 -3.67 -1.85 7.86
CA SER A 330 -3.64 -1.58 6.43
C SER A 330 -2.22 -1.59 5.89
N VAL A 331 -2.07 -2.03 4.63
CA VAL A 331 -0.80 -2.05 3.91
C VAL A 331 -1.02 -1.46 2.52
N SER A 332 -0.10 -0.63 2.04
CA SER A 332 -0.11 -0.13 0.66
C SER A 332 1.31 -0.03 0.11
N GLY A 333 1.45 -0.10 -1.20
CA GLY A 333 2.74 -0.01 -1.85
C GLY A 333 2.66 -0.12 -3.36
N LEU A 334 3.83 -0.07 -3.98
CA LEU A 334 4.03 -0.21 -5.42
C LEU A 334 4.59 -1.58 -5.75
N TYR A 335 4.26 -2.13 -6.90
CA TYR A 335 4.82 -3.39 -7.39
C TYR A 335 5.81 -3.14 -8.53
N PHE A 336 6.99 -3.74 -8.42
CA PHE A 336 8.03 -3.74 -9.45
C PHE A 336 8.28 -5.16 -9.94
N SER A 337 8.29 -5.35 -11.26
CA SER A 337 8.42 -6.67 -11.87
C SER A 337 9.84 -7.05 -12.28
N HIS A 338 10.80 -6.11 -12.27
CA HIS A 338 12.15 -6.39 -12.75
C HIS A 338 12.85 -7.47 -11.91
N LEU A 339 13.63 -8.36 -12.56
CA LEU A 339 14.33 -9.48 -11.90
C LEU A 339 15.33 -9.01 -10.84
N ASP A 340 16.04 -7.92 -11.14
CA ASP A 340 17.04 -7.34 -10.24
C ASP A 340 16.45 -6.36 -9.20
N ALA A 341 15.12 -6.17 -9.20
CA ALA A 341 14.48 -5.29 -8.23
C ALA A 341 14.67 -5.85 -6.81
N LYS A 342 15.16 -5.01 -5.91
CA LYS A 342 15.46 -5.36 -4.51
C LYS A 342 15.22 -4.18 -3.59
N TYR A 343 14.92 -4.47 -2.34
CA TYR A 343 14.88 -3.45 -1.30
C TYR A 343 16.27 -2.90 -0.99
N PHE A 344 16.31 -1.61 -0.64
CA PHE A 344 17.50 -0.91 -0.18
C PHE A 344 17.06 0.25 0.72
N GLY A 345 17.99 0.79 1.52
CA GLY A 345 17.77 2.06 2.22
C GLY A 345 18.36 3.22 1.43
N VAL A 346 17.60 4.28 1.17
CA VAL A 346 18.10 5.51 0.54
C VAL A 346 19.23 6.12 1.36
N GLY A 347 19.11 6.08 2.69
CA GLY A 347 20.09 6.66 3.61
C GLY A 347 20.00 8.18 3.66
N GLN A 348 21.12 8.82 4.01
CA GLN A 348 21.25 10.28 4.04
C GLN A 348 21.38 10.85 2.61
N ILE A 349 20.79 12.01 2.37
CA ILE A 349 20.76 12.75 1.11
C ILE A 349 21.23 14.20 1.31
N GLY A 350 21.83 14.74 0.25
CA GLY A 350 22.37 16.09 0.18
C GLY A 350 21.31 17.12 -0.20
N ARG A 351 21.62 18.39 0.09
CA ARG A 351 20.71 19.51 -0.20
C ARG A 351 20.40 19.67 -1.69
N ASP A 352 21.33 19.31 -2.56
CA ASP A 352 21.14 19.32 -4.00
C ASP A 352 20.00 18.39 -4.44
N GLN A 353 19.93 17.17 -3.89
CA GLN A 353 18.83 16.25 -4.15
C GLN A 353 17.51 16.70 -3.53
N VAL A 354 17.53 17.30 -2.34
CA VAL A 354 16.32 17.86 -1.72
C VAL A 354 15.72 18.96 -2.58
N VAL A 355 16.55 19.87 -3.11
CA VAL A 355 16.10 20.95 -4.00
C VAL A 355 15.55 20.40 -5.32
N ASP A 356 16.24 19.43 -5.92
CA ASP A 356 15.78 18.74 -7.14
C ASP A 356 14.45 18.00 -6.91
N TYR A 357 14.30 17.28 -5.79
CA TYR A 357 13.08 16.56 -5.42
C TYR A 357 11.90 17.50 -5.16
N ALA A 358 12.11 18.59 -4.41
CA ALA A 358 11.10 19.62 -4.18
C ALA A 358 10.62 20.25 -5.50
N THR A 359 11.57 20.52 -6.42
CA THR A 359 11.26 21.06 -7.74
C THR A 359 10.40 20.10 -8.56
N ARG A 360 10.76 18.81 -8.60
CA ARG A 360 10.00 17.78 -9.33
C ARG A 360 8.58 17.60 -8.80
N ARG A 361 8.40 17.67 -7.49
CA ARG A 361 7.07 17.61 -6.84
C ARG A 361 6.26 18.90 -6.93
N GLY A 362 6.87 20.02 -7.31
CA GLY A 362 6.23 21.33 -7.25
C GLY A 362 5.99 21.83 -5.82
N GLU A 363 6.84 21.44 -4.88
CA GLU A 363 6.73 21.77 -3.47
C GLU A 363 7.87 22.69 -3.01
N SER A 364 7.72 23.31 -1.83
CA SER A 364 8.81 24.10 -1.26
C SER A 364 9.86 23.20 -0.61
N VAL A 365 11.12 23.63 -0.69
CA VAL A 365 12.26 22.92 -0.06
C VAL A 365 12.01 22.69 1.44
N ALA A 366 11.47 23.68 2.15
CA ALA A 366 11.19 23.57 3.58
C ALA A 366 10.15 22.47 3.93
N ILE A 367 9.16 22.24 3.06
CA ILE A 367 8.19 21.15 3.25
C ILE A 367 8.87 19.80 3.08
N VAL A 368 9.71 19.65 2.04
CA VAL A 368 10.46 18.42 1.79
C VAL A 368 11.46 18.14 2.91
N GLU A 369 12.20 19.16 3.37
CA GLU A 369 13.13 19.07 4.50
C GLU A 369 12.44 18.59 5.77
N LYS A 370 11.24 19.10 6.05
CA LYS A 370 10.45 18.64 7.21
C LYS A 370 10.07 17.17 7.09
N ARG A 371 9.62 16.71 5.92
CA ARG A 371 9.19 15.31 5.72
C ARG A 371 10.37 14.34 5.68
N LEU A 372 11.48 14.75 5.08
CA LEU A 372 12.69 13.94 4.92
C LEU A 372 13.75 14.23 6.00
N ALA A 373 13.38 14.87 7.12
CA ALA A 373 14.29 15.19 8.21
C ALA A 373 15.18 14.00 8.67
N PRO A 374 14.67 12.75 8.76
CA PRO A 374 15.53 11.59 9.11
C PRO A 374 16.60 11.24 8.07
N ASN A 375 16.50 11.79 6.86
CA ASN A 375 17.33 11.48 5.71
C ASN A 375 18.26 12.65 5.30
N LEU A 376 18.32 13.77 6.04
CA LEU A 376 19.17 14.91 5.65
C LEU A 376 20.60 14.79 6.19
N ASP A 377 21.60 14.88 5.30
CA ASP A 377 23.04 14.95 5.68
C ASP A 377 23.49 16.36 6.11
N TYR A 378 22.54 17.25 6.35
CA TYR A 378 22.80 18.66 6.65
C TYR A 378 21.75 19.23 7.61
N SER A 379 22.13 20.29 8.32
CA SER A 379 21.23 21.00 9.23
C SER A 379 20.38 22.03 8.46
N VAL A 380 19.11 22.13 8.84
CA VAL A 380 18.12 23.07 8.29
C VAL A 380 17.98 24.30 9.19
#